data_AF-I4B8Z2-F1
#
_entry.id   AF-I4B8Z2-F1
#
_cell.length_a   1.000
_cell.length_b   1.000
_cell.length_c   1.000
_cell.angle_alpha   90.00
_cell.angle_beta   90.00
_cell.angle_gamma   90.00
#
_symmetry.space_group_name_H-M   'P 1'
#
loop_
_entity.id
_entity.type
_entity.pdbx_description
1 polymer ?
#
loop_
_entity_poly.entity_id
_entity_poly.type
_entity_poly.pdbx_seq_one_letter_code
_entity_poly.pdbx_strand_id
1 'polypeptide(L)'
;MEDLYTLTPSRSEQAQEMNRLVRLLAQSGKNNFKKFVYDPLYKAAWERRAADARKTLEHLRAELKNPAYRNTLAPNCKRMIGAAMAENLSVFGDTVLFFLEVIQIIPQVGEAKESAEFMSILKGPLGVWQKEQDERSAYLFDRELNNMQDAQIAEALEPVKLGVTEERARINAEIQRLYQQILIASRADNYKRAGQLLSRYMIEYSDAEDYAEKDVRKVIDALKARDKTFEESLNALLATDLYYRISQGIMKGDLRAAVRMIRKYAHIFEGNPNIRYYYEIDRLERMLYNVITKKDLWKFIKKA
;
A
#
# COMPACT_ATOMS: atom_id res chain seq x y z
N MET A 1 -24.78 0.33 25.25
CA MET A 1 -24.32 -0.69 24.29
C MET A 1 -24.57 -0.13 22.92
N GLU A 2 -23.61 -0.29 22.00
CA GLU A 2 -23.46 0.38 20.69
C GLU A 2 -22.88 1.80 20.77
N ASP A 3 -21.56 1.89 20.98
CA ASP A 3 -20.67 2.93 20.41
C ASP A 3 -19.20 2.60 20.72
N LEU A 4 -18.87 1.30 20.70
CA LEU A 4 -17.50 0.81 20.81
C LEU A 4 -17.12 0.31 19.41
N TYR A 5 -16.11 0.96 18.81
CA TYR A 5 -15.39 0.55 17.60
C TYR A 5 -15.95 0.94 16.21
N THR A 6 -16.28 2.21 16.00
CA THR A 6 -16.02 2.81 14.69
C THR A 6 -15.06 3.99 14.84
N LEU A 7 -13.77 3.67 15.03
CA LEU A 7 -12.71 4.64 14.76
C LEU A 7 -12.89 5.08 13.30
N THR A 8 -13.39 6.29 13.09
CA THR A 8 -13.43 6.87 11.75
C THR A 8 -11.98 6.98 11.31
N PRO A 9 -11.55 6.26 10.25
CA PRO A 9 -10.15 6.24 9.86
C PRO A 9 -9.70 7.68 9.57
N SER A 10 -8.49 8.03 10.01
CA SER A 10 -7.95 9.37 9.76
C SER A 10 -7.94 9.67 8.25
N ARG A 11 -8.01 10.94 7.85
CA ARG A 11 -7.92 11.30 6.41
C ARG A 11 -6.59 10.85 5.80
N SER A 12 -5.54 10.74 6.60
CA SER A 12 -4.27 10.13 6.18
C SER A 12 -4.46 8.68 5.78
N GLU A 13 -5.07 7.86 6.64
CA GLU A 13 -5.33 6.44 6.34
C GLU A 13 -6.26 6.24 5.15
N GLN A 14 -7.31 7.06 5.05
CA GLN A 14 -8.23 7.02 3.92
C GLN A 14 -7.52 7.40 2.61
N ALA A 15 -6.66 8.42 2.64
CA ALA A 15 -5.90 8.84 1.46
C ALA A 15 -4.84 7.80 1.06
N GLN A 16 -4.28 7.07 2.02
CA GLN A 16 -3.41 5.92 1.75
C GLN A 16 -4.16 4.81 1.02
N GLU A 17 -5.37 4.51 1.47
CA GLU A 17 -6.22 3.51 0.85
C GLU A 17 -6.64 3.89 -0.57
N MET A 18 -7.09 5.13 -0.75
CA MET A 18 -7.40 5.67 -2.07
C MET A 18 -6.18 5.64 -2.99
N ASN A 19 -4.98 5.93 -2.48
CA ASN A 19 -3.75 5.89 -3.26
C ASN A 19 -3.48 4.48 -3.80
N ARG A 20 -3.65 3.45 -2.96
CA ARG A 20 -3.57 2.04 -3.38
C ARG A 20 -4.54 1.75 -4.52
N LEU A 21 -5.82 2.09 -4.33
CA LEU A 21 -6.87 1.81 -5.32
C LEU A 21 -6.62 2.52 -6.64
N VAL A 22 -6.20 3.79 -6.62
CA VAL A 22 -5.85 4.56 -7.81
C VAL A 22 -4.66 3.94 -8.54
N ARG A 23 -3.63 3.45 -7.83
CA ARG A 23 -2.49 2.76 -8.45
C ARG A 23 -2.90 1.43 -9.11
N LEU A 24 -3.80 0.66 -8.49
CA LEU A 24 -4.35 -0.56 -9.10
C LEU A 24 -5.23 -0.24 -10.32
N LEU A 25 -6.04 0.81 -10.25
CA LEU A 25 -6.84 1.31 -11.38
C LEU A 25 -5.96 1.68 -12.58
N ALA A 26 -4.85 2.37 -12.34
CA ALA A 26 -3.92 2.73 -13.40
C ALA A 26 -3.36 1.51 -14.14
N GLN A 27 -3.26 0.36 -13.46
CA GLN A 27 -2.81 -0.90 -14.06
C GLN A 27 -3.91 -1.69 -14.75
N SER A 28 -5.17 -1.53 -14.32
CA SER A 28 -6.31 -2.25 -14.92
C SER A 28 -6.76 -1.66 -16.25
N GLY A 29 -6.30 -0.46 -16.59
CA GLY A 29 -6.44 0.16 -17.92
C GLY A 29 -7.18 1.49 -17.91
N LYS A 30 -7.04 2.24 -19.01
CA LYS A 30 -7.56 3.63 -19.15
C LYS A 30 -9.06 3.76 -18.92
N ASN A 31 -9.86 2.76 -19.31
CA ASN A 31 -11.32 2.80 -19.19
C ASN A 31 -11.77 2.79 -17.73
N ASN A 32 -11.18 1.92 -16.90
CA ASN A 32 -11.50 1.86 -15.48
C ASN A 32 -11.02 3.14 -14.77
N PHE A 33 -9.82 3.60 -15.10
CA PHE A 33 -9.29 4.86 -14.58
C PHE A 33 -10.22 6.04 -14.89
N LYS A 34 -10.76 6.09 -16.12
CA LYS A 34 -11.74 7.09 -16.52
C LYS A 34 -13.03 6.97 -15.70
N LYS A 35 -13.63 5.77 -15.65
CA LYS A 35 -14.91 5.49 -14.97
C LYS A 35 -14.88 5.84 -13.47
N PHE A 36 -13.79 5.48 -12.78
CA PHE A 36 -13.74 5.52 -11.31
C PHE A 36 -12.99 6.72 -10.72
N VAL A 37 -12.23 7.47 -11.53
CA VAL A 37 -11.47 8.65 -11.05
C VAL A 37 -11.79 9.90 -11.87
N TYR A 38 -11.66 9.84 -13.21
CA TYR A 38 -11.86 11.01 -14.06
C TYR A 38 -13.32 11.47 -14.08
N ASP A 39 -14.25 10.59 -14.46
CA ASP A 39 -15.67 10.94 -14.63
C ASP A 39 -16.31 11.46 -13.33
N PRO A 40 -16.03 10.90 -12.13
CA PRO A 40 -16.50 11.48 -10.87
C PRO A 40 -16.03 12.92 -10.64
N LEU A 41 -14.74 13.20 -10.87
CA LEU A 41 -14.18 14.54 -10.70
C LEU A 41 -14.70 15.51 -11.77
N TYR A 42 -14.88 15.03 -13.00
CA TYR A 42 -15.48 15.80 -14.09
C TYR A 42 -16.91 16.21 -13.76
N LYS A 43 -17.74 15.26 -13.31
CA LYS A 43 -19.12 15.51 -12.87
C LYS A 43 -19.21 16.46 -11.67
N ALA A 44 -18.19 16.46 -10.81
CA ALA A 44 -18.05 17.40 -9.70
C ALA A 44 -17.50 18.78 -10.14
N ALA A 45 -17.34 19.03 -11.44
CA ALA A 45 -16.81 20.27 -12.01
C ALA A 45 -15.40 20.65 -11.53
N TRP A 46 -14.53 19.64 -11.36
CA TRP A 46 -13.11 19.87 -11.03
C TRP A 46 -12.28 20.30 -12.23
N GLU A 47 -12.74 20.03 -13.46
CA GLU A 47 -12.03 20.39 -14.68
C GLU A 47 -11.82 21.91 -14.78
N ARG A 48 -10.63 22.30 -15.26
CA ARG A 48 -10.27 23.69 -15.56
C ARG A 48 -9.66 23.76 -16.95
N ARG A 49 -9.48 24.99 -17.46
CA ARG A 49 -8.70 25.20 -18.68
C ARG A 49 -7.32 24.57 -18.55
N ALA A 50 -6.86 23.92 -19.63
CA ALA A 50 -5.53 23.33 -19.68
C ALA A 50 -4.45 24.38 -19.35
N ALA A 51 -3.50 23.99 -18.53
CA ALA A 51 -2.32 24.75 -18.12
C ALA A 51 -1.25 23.74 -17.73
N ASP A 52 0.03 24.07 -17.94
CA ASP A 52 1.17 23.14 -17.76
C ASP A 52 1.21 22.49 -16.37
N ALA A 53 0.52 21.36 -16.25
CA ALA A 53 0.29 20.68 -14.99
C ALA A 53 1.56 19.95 -14.52
N ARG A 54 2.43 19.53 -15.45
CA ARG A 54 3.73 18.94 -15.13
C ARG A 54 4.66 19.95 -14.46
N LYS A 55 4.79 21.14 -15.04
CA LYS A 55 5.60 22.21 -14.44
C LYS A 55 5.03 22.64 -13.09
N THR A 56 3.70 22.70 -12.98
CA THR A 56 3.03 22.97 -11.69
C THR A 56 3.33 21.89 -10.66
N LEU A 57 3.31 20.61 -11.04
CA LEU A 57 3.64 19.48 -10.15
C LEU A 57 5.07 19.59 -9.60
N GLU A 58 6.05 19.92 -10.45
CA GLU A 58 7.44 20.12 -10.02
C GLU A 58 7.57 21.27 -9.03
N HIS A 59 6.86 22.38 -9.29
CA HIS A 59 6.80 23.52 -8.37
C HIS A 59 6.22 23.13 -7.00
N LEU A 60 5.10 22.38 -6.98
CA LEU A 60 4.48 21.93 -5.74
C LEU A 60 5.35 20.95 -4.95
N ARG A 61 6.16 20.13 -5.62
CA ARG A 61 7.16 19.28 -4.96
C ARG A 61 8.24 20.11 -4.25
N ALA A 62 8.60 21.27 -4.79
CA ALA A 62 9.51 22.20 -4.12
C ALA A 62 8.80 22.90 -2.94
N GLU A 63 7.55 23.35 -3.11
CA GLU A 63 6.74 23.96 -2.04
C GLU A 63 6.55 23.03 -0.84
N LEU A 64 6.43 21.71 -1.07
CA LEU A 64 6.28 20.70 -0.01
C LEU A 64 7.39 20.78 1.06
N LYS A 65 8.59 21.21 0.67
CA LYS A 65 9.75 21.32 1.58
C LYS A 65 9.69 22.56 2.46
N ASN A 66 8.83 23.53 2.15
CA ASN A 66 8.74 24.80 2.86
C ASN A 66 7.41 24.91 3.63
N PRO A 67 7.44 24.97 4.97
CA PRO A 67 6.23 25.07 5.80
C PRO A 67 5.33 26.28 5.48
N ALA A 68 5.87 27.35 4.90
CA ALA A 68 5.10 28.57 4.60
C ALA A 68 3.96 28.34 3.60
N TYR A 69 4.06 27.32 2.73
CA TYR A 69 3.06 27.06 1.69
C TYR A 69 1.95 26.10 2.10
N ARG A 70 1.95 25.58 3.35
CA ARG A 70 0.99 24.55 3.78
C ARG A 70 -0.48 24.95 3.57
N ASN A 71 -0.80 26.22 3.77
CA ASN A 71 -2.17 26.74 3.60
C ASN A 71 -2.58 26.89 2.13
N THR A 72 -1.62 26.99 1.20
CA THR A 72 -1.88 27.13 -0.24
C THR A 72 -1.77 25.82 -1.00
N LEU A 73 -1.16 24.79 -0.40
CA LEU A 73 -0.94 23.49 -1.03
C LEU A 73 -2.23 22.80 -1.48
N ALA A 74 -3.27 22.71 -0.63
CA ALA A 74 -4.51 22.03 -1.02
C ALA A 74 -5.25 22.74 -2.17
N PRO A 75 -5.45 24.07 -2.13
CA PRO A 75 -5.97 24.83 -3.27
C PRO A 75 -5.13 24.70 -4.54
N ASN A 76 -3.80 24.69 -4.41
CA ASN A 76 -2.88 24.51 -5.54
C ASN A 76 -3.01 23.10 -6.16
N CYS A 77 -3.14 22.06 -5.33
CA CYS A 77 -3.34 20.68 -5.79
C CYS A 77 -4.66 20.53 -6.54
N LYS A 78 -5.76 21.10 -6.02
CA LYS A 78 -7.06 21.13 -6.72
C LYS A 78 -6.96 21.80 -8.10
N ARG A 79 -6.28 22.95 -8.17
CA ARG A 79 -6.04 23.67 -9.44
C ARG A 79 -5.24 22.82 -10.43
N MET A 80 -4.16 22.20 -9.96
CA MET A 80 -3.29 21.33 -10.77
C MET A 80 -4.06 20.13 -11.32
N ILE A 81 -4.86 19.45 -10.49
CA ILE A 81 -5.70 18.32 -10.93
C ILE A 81 -6.67 18.79 -12.02
N GLY A 82 -7.36 19.90 -11.80
CA GLY A 82 -8.31 20.45 -12.77
C GLY A 82 -7.67 20.80 -14.12
N ALA A 83 -6.45 21.35 -14.12
CA ALA A 83 -5.69 21.62 -15.34
C ALA A 83 -5.24 20.32 -16.03
N ALA A 84 -4.76 19.34 -15.26
CA ALA A 84 -4.30 18.05 -15.77
C ALA A 84 -5.42 17.22 -16.42
N MET A 85 -6.66 17.36 -15.94
CA MET A 85 -7.85 16.73 -16.54
C MET A 85 -8.04 17.14 -18.01
N ALA A 86 -7.72 18.38 -18.36
CA ALA A 86 -7.85 18.91 -19.72
C ALA A 86 -6.63 18.59 -20.60
N GLU A 87 -5.53 18.08 -20.04
CA GLU A 87 -4.33 17.70 -20.80
C GLU A 87 -4.39 16.24 -21.27
N ASN A 88 -4.25 15.29 -20.34
CA ASN A 88 -4.27 13.86 -20.63
C ASN A 88 -4.38 13.03 -19.34
N LEU A 89 -4.87 11.80 -19.48
CA LEU A 89 -5.12 10.89 -18.34
C LEU A 89 -3.86 10.50 -17.55
N SER A 90 -2.67 10.50 -18.16
CA SER A 90 -1.43 10.13 -17.44
C SER A 90 -1.04 11.23 -16.46
N VAL A 91 -0.95 12.47 -16.94
CA VAL A 91 -0.63 13.63 -16.09
C VAL A 91 -1.70 13.82 -15.02
N PHE A 92 -2.98 13.66 -15.38
CA PHE A 92 -4.08 13.66 -14.42
C PHE A 92 -3.87 12.61 -13.31
N GLY A 93 -3.51 11.37 -13.66
CA GLY A 93 -3.24 10.34 -12.67
C GLY A 93 -2.08 10.66 -11.73
N ASP A 94 -0.98 11.21 -12.25
CA ASP A 94 0.15 11.63 -11.43
C ASP A 94 -0.25 12.74 -10.43
N THR A 95 -1.09 13.68 -10.84
CA THR A 95 -1.56 14.77 -9.97
C THR A 95 -2.53 14.30 -8.89
N VAL A 96 -3.40 13.33 -9.19
CA VAL A 96 -4.29 12.65 -8.23
C VAL A 96 -3.47 11.91 -7.18
N LEU A 97 -2.50 11.11 -7.62
CA LEU A 97 -1.62 10.36 -6.72
C LEU A 97 -0.79 11.29 -5.83
N PHE A 98 -0.25 12.36 -6.41
CA PHE A 98 0.48 13.38 -5.66
C PHE A 98 -0.40 14.01 -4.58
N PHE A 99 -1.63 14.43 -4.90
CA PHE A 99 -2.47 15.07 -3.88
C PHE A 99 -2.81 14.12 -2.73
N LEU A 100 -3.10 12.85 -3.03
CA LEU A 100 -3.27 11.81 -2.00
C LEU A 100 -2.01 11.65 -1.14
N GLU A 101 -0.82 11.67 -1.74
CA GLU A 101 0.44 11.64 -0.99
C GLU A 101 0.59 12.85 -0.07
N VAL A 102 0.29 14.06 -0.55
CA VAL A 102 0.36 15.29 0.26
C VAL A 102 -0.61 15.24 1.43
N ILE A 103 -1.86 14.80 1.20
CA ILE A 103 -2.87 14.63 2.27
C ILE A 103 -2.36 13.68 3.35
N GLN A 104 -1.70 12.59 2.97
CA GLN A 104 -1.13 11.66 3.93
C GLN A 104 0.10 12.25 4.66
N ILE A 105 0.85 13.17 4.06
CA ILE A 105 2.11 13.69 4.63
C ILE A 105 1.85 14.88 5.56
N ILE A 106 0.91 15.75 5.22
CA ILE A 106 0.70 17.03 5.90
C ILE A 106 -0.73 17.04 6.48
N PRO A 107 -0.90 16.85 7.81
CA PRO A 107 -2.21 16.85 8.45
C PRO A 107 -3.05 18.10 8.14
N GLN A 108 -2.42 19.29 8.13
CA GLN A 108 -3.09 20.54 7.76
C GLN A 108 -3.70 20.49 6.34
N VAL A 109 -3.02 19.85 5.40
CA VAL A 109 -3.56 19.66 4.04
C VAL A 109 -4.72 18.68 4.07
N GLY A 110 -4.62 17.59 4.83
CA GLY A 110 -5.75 16.67 5.00
C GLY A 110 -6.98 17.32 5.63
N GLU A 111 -6.81 18.31 6.50
CA GLU A 111 -7.89 19.06 7.14
C GLU A 111 -8.58 20.07 6.21
N ALA A 112 -7.90 20.50 5.14
CA ALA A 112 -8.39 21.49 4.19
C ALA A 112 -9.69 21.06 3.47
N LYS A 113 -10.49 22.06 3.07
CA LYS A 113 -11.78 21.85 2.40
C LYS A 113 -11.62 21.10 1.07
N GLU A 114 -10.59 21.44 0.31
CA GLU A 114 -10.28 20.83 -0.99
C GLU A 114 -9.97 19.34 -0.85
N SER A 115 -9.24 18.96 0.21
CA SER A 115 -8.92 17.55 0.50
C SER A 115 -10.16 16.79 0.91
N ALA A 116 -11.01 17.36 1.77
CA ALA A 116 -12.27 16.74 2.19
C ALA A 116 -13.23 16.53 1.01
N GLU A 117 -13.36 17.52 0.13
CA GLU A 117 -14.16 17.44 -1.11
C GLU A 117 -13.60 16.39 -2.07
N PHE A 118 -12.29 16.42 -2.32
CA PHE A 118 -11.63 15.46 -3.21
C PHE A 118 -11.87 14.01 -2.78
N MET A 119 -11.65 13.74 -1.49
CA MET A 119 -11.81 12.40 -0.93
C MET A 119 -13.27 11.96 -0.92
N SER A 120 -14.21 12.87 -0.66
CA SER A 120 -15.64 12.52 -0.66
C SER A 120 -16.14 12.14 -2.05
N ILE A 121 -15.67 12.84 -3.09
CA ILE A 121 -16.00 12.52 -4.50
C ILE A 121 -15.49 11.13 -4.88
N LEU A 122 -14.26 10.79 -4.49
CA LEU A 122 -13.62 9.53 -4.90
C LEU A 122 -14.03 8.33 -4.05
N LYS A 123 -14.47 8.52 -2.80
CA LYS A 123 -14.77 7.43 -1.86
C LYS A 123 -15.77 6.41 -2.40
N GLY A 124 -16.89 6.88 -2.94
CA GLY A 124 -17.95 6.00 -3.48
C GLY A 124 -17.47 5.18 -4.69
N PRO A 125 -17.01 5.83 -5.77
CA PRO A 125 -16.50 5.15 -6.96
C PRO A 125 -15.36 4.16 -6.67
N LEU A 126 -14.38 4.55 -5.83
CA LEU A 126 -13.27 3.68 -5.47
C LEU A 126 -13.71 2.47 -4.63
N GLY A 127 -14.73 2.63 -3.76
CA GLY A 127 -15.31 1.51 -3.02
C GLY A 127 -16.01 0.49 -3.92
N VAL A 128 -16.65 0.93 -5.01
CA VAL A 128 -17.21 0.02 -6.03
C VAL A 128 -16.08 -0.72 -6.75
N TRP A 129 -15.06 0.01 -7.20
CA TRP A 129 -13.90 -0.58 -7.86
C TRP A 129 -13.20 -1.61 -6.98
N GLN A 130 -13.03 -1.33 -5.68
CA GLN A 130 -12.43 -2.25 -4.74
C GLN A 130 -13.13 -3.61 -4.74
N LYS A 131 -14.47 -3.62 -4.63
CA LYS A 131 -15.26 -4.86 -4.67
C LYS A 131 -15.09 -5.62 -5.99
N GLU A 132 -15.19 -4.91 -7.12
CA GLU A 132 -14.97 -5.51 -8.45
C GLU A 132 -13.57 -6.14 -8.56
N GLN A 133 -12.56 -5.47 -8.03
CA GLN A 133 -11.17 -5.93 -8.06
C GLN A 133 -10.92 -7.11 -7.12
N ASP A 134 -11.52 -7.13 -5.94
CA ASP A 134 -11.37 -8.21 -4.96
C ASP A 134 -11.98 -9.51 -5.49
N GLU A 135 -13.17 -9.44 -6.09
CA GLU A 135 -13.81 -10.57 -6.76
C GLU A 135 -13.00 -11.08 -7.95
N ARG A 136 -12.55 -10.16 -8.81
CA ARG A 136 -11.70 -10.49 -9.96
C ARG A 136 -10.38 -11.13 -9.54
N SER A 137 -9.74 -10.59 -8.50
CA SER A 137 -8.47 -11.12 -7.98
C SER A 137 -8.64 -12.51 -7.41
N ALA A 138 -9.70 -12.76 -6.63
CA ALA A 138 -10.00 -14.09 -6.11
C ALA A 138 -10.24 -15.11 -7.23
N TYR A 139 -11.02 -14.74 -8.26
CA TYR A 139 -11.26 -15.59 -9.42
C TYR A 139 -9.98 -15.90 -10.21
N LEU A 140 -9.17 -14.87 -10.51
CA LEU A 140 -7.90 -15.06 -11.23
C LEU A 140 -6.94 -15.92 -10.41
N PHE A 141 -6.83 -15.67 -9.11
CA PHE A 141 -5.95 -16.42 -8.22
C PHE A 141 -6.33 -17.90 -8.18
N ASP A 142 -7.61 -18.23 -7.99
CA ASP A 142 -8.09 -19.62 -8.01
C ASP A 142 -7.82 -20.28 -9.37
N ARG A 143 -8.14 -19.59 -10.48
CA ARG A 143 -7.90 -20.11 -11.83
C ARG A 143 -6.42 -20.41 -12.08
N GLU A 144 -5.53 -19.45 -11.76
CA GLU A 144 -4.08 -19.63 -11.97
C GLU A 144 -3.51 -20.72 -11.05
N LEU A 145 -3.96 -20.81 -9.79
CA LEU A 145 -3.53 -21.87 -8.86
C LEU A 145 -3.87 -23.27 -9.38
N ASN A 146 -5.08 -23.46 -9.91
CA ASN A 146 -5.51 -24.77 -10.42
C ASN A 146 -4.75 -25.18 -11.70
N ASN A 147 -4.31 -24.20 -12.50
CA ASN A 147 -3.56 -24.44 -13.74
C ASN A 147 -2.04 -24.57 -13.54
N MET A 148 -1.51 -24.17 -12.39
CA MET A 148 -0.07 -24.17 -12.12
C MET A 148 0.47 -25.59 -11.92
N GLN A 149 1.71 -25.85 -12.38
CA GLN A 149 2.37 -27.13 -12.16
C GLN A 149 2.77 -27.30 -10.68
N ASP A 150 2.73 -28.53 -10.20
CA ASP A 150 3.00 -28.87 -8.79
C ASP A 150 4.37 -28.38 -8.31
N ALA A 151 5.40 -28.46 -9.18
CA ALA A 151 6.74 -27.96 -8.89
C ALA A 151 6.77 -26.44 -8.68
N GLN A 152 5.98 -25.67 -9.44
CA GLN A 152 5.91 -24.21 -9.31
C GLN A 152 5.19 -23.80 -8.02
N ILE A 153 4.18 -24.55 -7.61
CA ILE A 153 3.48 -24.35 -6.33
C ILE A 153 4.44 -24.69 -5.18
N ALA A 154 5.15 -25.82 -5.26
CA ALA A 154 6.14 -26.20 -4.26
C ALA A 154 7.26 -25.16 -4.12
N GLU A 155 7.80 -24.64 -5.22
CA GLU A 155 8.82 -23.59 -5.20
C GLU A 155 8.31 -22.28 -4.60
N ALA A 156 7.04 -21.91 -4.83
CA ALA A 156 6.42 -20.74 -4.19
C ALA A 156 6.23 -20.91 -2.66
N LEU A 157 6.22 -22.16 -2.19
CA LEU A 157 6.10 -22.53 -0.79
C LEU A 157 7.46 -22.73 -0.11
N GLU A 158 8.55 -22.87 -0.87
CA GLU A 158 9.88 -22.89 -0.27
C GLU A 158 10.15 -21.60 0.52
N PRO A 159 10.82 -21.67 1.68
CA PRO A 159 11.38 -20.49 2.32
C PRO A 159 12.32 -19.78 1.33
N VAL A 160 12.39 -18.45 1.39
CA VAL A 160 13.33 -17.70 0.56
C VAL A 160 14.75 -18.09 0.99
N LYS A 161 15.38 -19.02 0.25
CA LYS A 161 16.79 -19.34 0.42
C LYS A 161 17.58 -18.12 -0.01
N LEU A 162 18.08 -17.36 0.97
CA LEU A 162 19.06 -16.32 0.72
C LEU A 162 20.33 -17.00 0.22
N GLY A 163 20.53 -16.98 -1.10
CA GLY A 163 21.71 -17.55 -1.73
C GLY A 163 22.99 -16.85 -1.26
N VAL A 164 24.08 -17.61 -1.22
CA VAL A 164 25.51 -17.23 -1.27
C VAL A 164 25.99 -16.06 -0.38
N THR A 165 27.09 -16.28 0.33
CA THR A 165 27.73 -15.40 1.34
C THR A 165 27.85 -13.91 0.94
N GLU A 166 28.03 -13.59 -0.34
CA GLU A 166 28.10 -12.20 -0.83
C GLU A 166 26.74 -11.49 -0.85
N GLU A 167 25.68 -12.20 -1.24
CA GLU A 167 24.32 -11.66 -1.23
C GLU A 167 23.82 -11.51 0.21
N ARG A 168 24.21 -12.44 1.10
CA ARG A 168 24.01 -12.29 2.55
C ARG A 168 24.71 -11.06 3.13
N ALA A 169 25.97 -10.80 2.76
CA ALA A 169 26.69 -9.62 3.22
C ALA A 169 26.07 -8.31 2.70
N ARG A 170 25.64 -8.29 1.43
CA ARG A 170 24.93 -7.15 0.83
C ARG A 170 23.59 -6.89 1.51
N ILE A 171 22.80 -7.94 1.74
CA ILE A 171 21.52 -7.87 2.45
C ILE A 171 21.72 -7.36 3.87
N ASN A 172 22.73 -7.87 4.58
CA ASN A 172 23.04 -7.40 5.93
C ASN A 172 23.46 -5.92 5.95
N ALA A 173 24.22 -5.44 4.96
CA ALA A 173 24.54 -4.02 4.82
C ALA A 173 23.30 -3.16 4.51
N GLU A 174 22.37 -3.66 3.68
CA GLU A 174 21.12 -2.98 3.36
C GLU A 174 20.16 -2.93 4.56
N ILE A 175 20.05 -4.03 5.30
CA ILE A 175 19.34 -4.14 6.58
C ILE A 175 19.86 -3.10 7.57
N GLN A 176 21.18 -3.04 7.79
CA GLN A 176 21.81 -2.07 8.69
C GLN A 176 21.58 -0.63 8.20
N ARG A 177 21.69 -0.37 6.90
CA ARG A 177 21.44 0.96 6.33
C ARG A 177 19.99 1.42 6.52
N LEU A 178 19.02 0.54 6.26
CA LEU A 178 17.60 0.82 6.47
C LEU A 178 17.32 1.06 7.95
N TYR A 179 17.89 0.25 8.84
CA TYR A 179 17.79 0.43 10.29
C TYR A 179 18.34 1.80 10.74
N GLN A 180 19.51 2.21 10.26
CA GLN A 180 20.06 3.53 10.56
C GLN A 180 19.17 4.68 10.05
N GLN A 181 18.57 4.54 8.85
CA GLN A 181 17.62 5.54 8.35
C GLN A 181 16.37 5.63 9.22
N ILE A 182 15.89 4.51 9.76
CA ILE A 182 14.76 4.49 10.70
C ILE A 182 15.14 5.22 11.98
N LEU A 183 16.33 4.98 12.54
CA LEU A 183 16.81 5.68 13.73
C LEU A 183 16.95 7.20 13.51
N ILE A 184 17.48 7.62 12.35
CA ILE A 184 17.59 9.04 11.99
C ILE A 184 16.20 9.67 11.86
N ALA A 185 15.27 9.02 11.15
CA ALA A 185 13.90 9.51 10.97
C ALA A 185 13.13 9.58 12.30
N SER A 186 13.32 8.60 13.18
CA SER A 186 12.77 8.57 14.54
C SER A 186 13.28 9.73 15.39
N ARG A 187 14.59 10.03 15.34
CA ARG A 187 15.19 11.16 16.07
C ARG A 187 14.78 12.53 15.53
N ALA A 188 14.43 12.62 14.26
CA ALA A 188 13.95 13.84 13.61
C ALA A 188 12.42 14.04 13.74
N ASP A 189 11.75 13.25 14.58
CA ASP A 189 10.28 13.22 14.77
C ASP A 189 9.51 13.05 13.45
N ASN A 190 10.12 12.40 12.45
CA ASN A 190 9.49 12.07 11.18
C ASN A 190 8.91 10.66 11.24
N TYR A 191 7.89 10.49 12.09
CA TYR A 191 7.22 9.22 12.37
C TYR A 191 6.71 8.52 11.11
N LYS A 192 6.16 9.28 10.16
CA LYS A 192 5.68 8.71 8.90
C LYS A 192 6.82 8.10 8.07
N ARG A 193 7.96 8.79 7.95
CA ARG A 193 9.11 8.25 7.20
C ARG A 193 9.68 7.03 7.91
N ALA A 194 9.74 7.04 9.24
CA ALA A 194 10.13 5.88 10.03
C ALA A 194 9.18 4.70 9.77
N GLY A 195 7.86 4.92 9.78
CA GLY A 195 6.85 3.90 9.48
C GLY A 195 6.96 3.33 8.07
N GLN A 196 7.22 4.17 7.05
CA GLN A 196 7.46 3.70 5.68
C GLN A 196 8.72 2.83 5.54
N LEU A 197 9.80 3.25 6.20
CA LEU A 197 11.05 2.49 6.19
C LEU A 197 10.92 1.18 6.97
N LEU A 198 10.24 1.20 8.12
CA LEU A 198 9.91 0.01 8.91
C LEU A 198 9.03 -0.95 8.13
N SER A 199 7.98 -0.44 7.48
CA SER A 199 7.07 -1.25 6.66
C SER A 199 7.82 -1.95 5.53
N ARG A 200 8.67 -1.21 4.80
CA ARG A 200 9.53 -1.78 3.76
C ARG A 200 10.46 -2.85 4.32
N TYR A 201 11.13 -2.54 5.42
CA TYR A 201 12.08 -3.44 6.07
C TYR A 201 11.41 -4.76 6.51
N MET A 202 10.26 -4.68 7.17
CA MET A 202 9.51 -5.84 7.63
C MET A 202 9.00 -6.68 6.43
N ILE A 203 8.45 -6.04 5.39
CA ILE A 203 7.99 -6.77 4.19
C ILE A 203 9.15 -7.44 3.47
N GLU A 204 10.32 -6.81 3.37
CA GLU A 204 11.46 -7.35 2.64
C GLU A 204 12.15 -8.48 3.41
N TYR A 205 12.26 -8.38 4.75
CA TYR A 205 13.20 -9.21 5.51
C TYR A 205 12.60 -10.00 6.69
N SER A 206 11.28 -9.96 6.97
CA SER A 206 10.70 -10.67 8.13
C SER A 206 10.94 -12.19 8.14
N ASP A 207 11.15 -12.79 6.96
CA ASP A 207 11.38 -14.21 6.74
C ASP A 207 12.88 -14.58 6.62
N ALA A 208 13.78 -13.62 6.83
CA ALA A 208 15.23 -13.85 6.82
C ALA A 208 15.74 -14.38 8.17
N GLU A 209 16.69 -15.32 8.15
CA GLU A 209 17.32 -15.85 9.37
C GLU A 209 17.97 -14.77 10.24
N ASP A 210 18.57 -13.76 9.61
CA ASP A 210 19.27 -12.65 10.28
C ASP A 210 18.32 -11.48 10.64
N TYR A 211 17.00 -11.68 10.56
CA TYR A 211 16.03 -10.64 10.86
C TYR A 211 16.11 -10.22 12.33
N ALA A 212 16.46 -8.95 12.55
CA ALA A 212 16.62 -8.38 13.90
C ALA A 212 15.26 -8.03 14.56
N GLU A 213 14.40 -9.03 14.76
CA GLU A 213 13.03 -8.87 15.29
C GLU A 213 13.01 -8.07 16.61
N LYS A 214 13.90 -8.41 17.54
CA LYS A 214 14.01 -7.74 18.84
C LYS A 214 14.33 -6.25 18.69
N ASP A 215 15.17 -5.88 17.72
CA ASP A 215 15.56 -4.48 17.53
C ASP A 215 14.48 -3.69 16.77
N VAL A 216 13.76 -4.32 15.84
CA VAL A 216 12.54 -3.75 15.24
C VAL A 216 11.50 -3.47 16.33
N ARG A 217 11.25 -4.44 17.22
CA ARG A 217 10.28 -4.28 18.31
C ARG A 217 10.66 -3.12 19.23
N LYS A 218 11.93 -3.00 19.62
CA LYS A 218 12.42 -1.85 20.41
C LYS A 218 12.16 -0.51 19.72
N VAL A 219 12.38 -0.44 18.40
CA VAL A 219 12.11 0.79 17.64
C VAL A 219 10.62 1.11 17.61
N ILE A 220 9.76 0.11 17.36
CA ILE A 220 8.30 0.27 17.38
C ILE A 220 7.85 0.74 18.77
N ASP A 221 8.31 0.11 19.84
CA ASP A 221 7.94 0.47 21.21
C ASP A 221 8.43 1.88 21.58
N ALA A 222 9.64 2.28 21.15
CA ALA A 222 10.16 3.63 21.35
C ALA A 222 9.35 4.70 20.61
N LEU A 223 8.90 4.41 19.38
CA LEU A 223 8.03 5.29 18.60
C LEU A 223 6.61 5.34 19.19
N LYS A 224 6.09 4.20 19.65
CA LYS A 224 4.79 4.08 20.33
C LYS A 224 4.74 4.86 21.63
N ALA A 225 5.85 4.90 22.38
CA ALA A 225 5.95 5.69 23.60
C ALA A 225 5.80 7.21 23.33
N ARG A 226 6.16 7.66 22.13
CA ARG A 226 6.02 9.07 21.69
C ARG A 226 4.67 9.34 21.04
N ASP A 227 4.18 8.41 20.22
CA ASP A 227 2.87 8.44 19.58
C ASP A 227 2.17 7.09 19.75
N LYS A 228 1.16 7.05 20.62
CA LYS A 228 0.42 5.83 20.95
C LYS A 228 -0.26 5.18 19.74
N THR A 229 -0.53 5.95 18.68
CA THR A 229 -1.20 5.49 17.45
C THR A 229 -0.23 4.96 16.39
N PHE A 230 1.08 5.05 16.65
CA PHE A 230 2.11 4.69 15.69
C PHE A 230 2.03 3.22 15.24
N GLU A 231 1.87 2.29 16.17
CA GLU A 231 1.83 0.85 15.87
C GLU A 231 0.60 0.49 15.03
N GLU A 232 -0.56 1.06 15.35
CA GLU A 232 -1.79 0.91 14.56
C GLU A 232 -1.62 1.45 13.13
N SER A 233 -1.00 2.63 13.01
CA SER A 233 -0.70 3.25 11.72
C SER A 233 0.30 2.44 10.90
N LEU A 234 1.33 1.89 11.54
CA LEU A 234 2.31 1.01 10.90
C LEU A 234 1.66 -0.28 10.40
N ASN A 235 0.80 -0.89 11.21
CA ASN A 235 0.05 -2.10 10.84
C ASN A 235 -0.89 -1.83 9.66
N ALA A 236 -1.59 -0.70 9.67
CA ALA A 236 -2.41 -0.27 8.53
C ALA A 236 -1.57 -0.08 7.26
N LEU A 237 -0.36 0.48 7.38
CA LEU A 237 0.58 0.64 6.26
C LEU A 237 1.07 -0.69 5.70
N LEU A 238 1.54 -1.58 6.58
CA LEU A 238 1.97 -2.93 6.24
C LEU A 238 0.87 -3.72 5.52
N ALA A 239 -0.33 -3.76 6.10
CA ALA A 239 -1.46 -4.48 5.52
C ALA A 239 -1.84 -3.95 4.13
N THR A 240 -1.82 -2.62 3.95
CA THR A 240 -2.12 -1.98 2.67
C THR A 240 -1.07 -2.29 1.60
N ASP A 241 0.22 -2.22 1.93
CA ASP A 241 1.30 -2.51 0.96
C ASP A 241 1.36 -4.01 0.61
N LEU A 242 1.19 -4.89 1.60
CA LEU A 242 1.10 -6.33 1.36
C LEU A 242 -0.08 -6.66 0.46
N TYR A 243 -1.28 -6.15 0.76
CA TYR A 243 -2.46 -6.41 -0.07
C TYR A 243 -2.31 -5.87 -1.50
N TYR A 244 -1.68 -4.70 -1.65
CA TYR A 244 -1.33 -4.15 -2.95
C TYR A 244 -0.40 -5.07 -3.75
N ARG A 245 0.68 -5.57 -3.13
CA ARG A 245 1.64 -6.47 -3.78
C ARG A 245 1.00 -7.82 -4.14
N ILE A 246 0.13 -8.36 -3.28
CA ILE A 246 -0.66 -9.56 -3.56
C ILE A 246 -1.52 -9.33 -4.81
N SER A 247 -2.32 -8.25 -4.80
CA SER A 247 -3.22 -7.90 -5.91
C SER A 247 -2.45 -7.71 -7.21
N GLN A 248 -1.30 -7.04 -7.17
CA GLN A 248 -0.43 -6.89 -8.34
C GLN A 248 0.11 -8.21 -8.86
N GLY A 249 0.60 -9.09 -7.97
CA GLY A 249 1.11 -10.40 -8.34
C GLY A 249 0.04 -11.19 -9.09
N ILE A 250 -1.18 -11.22 -8.55
CA ILE A 250 -2.34 -11.87 -9.18
C ILE A 250 -2.65 -11.26 -10.56
N MET A 251 -2.72 -9.93 -10.65
CA MET A 251 -3.03 -9.24 -11.92
C MET A 251 -1.98 -9.50 -13.01
N LYS A 252 -0.71 -9.66 -12.63
CA LYS A 252 0.40 -9.93 -13.56
C LYS A 252 0.59 -11.42 -13.84
N GLY A 253 -0.17 -12.31 -13.19
CA GLY A 253 0.03 -13.76 -13.26
C GLY A 253 1.29 -14.25 -12.52
N ASP A 254 1.94 -13.40 -11.72
CA ASP A 254 3.06 -13.80 -10.86
C ASP A 254 2.53 -14.36 -9.53
N LEU A 255 2.07 -15.61 -9.61
CA LEU A 255 1.49 -16.31 -8.48
C LEU A 255 2.52 -16.56 -7.37
N ARG A 256 3.80 -16.70 -7.72
CA ARG A 256 4.89 -16.88 -6.74
C ARG A 256 5.05 -15.64 -5.88
N ALA A 257 5.04 -14.45 -6.49
CA ALA A 257 5.03 -13.21 -5.73
C ALA A 257 3.78 -13.09 -4.85
N ALA A 258 2.60 -13.41 -5.38
CA ALA A 258 1.34 -13.34 -4.63
C ALA A 258 1.35 -14.28 -3.40
N VAL A 259 1.70 -15.55 -3.57
CA VAL A 259 1.78 -16.54 -2.48
C VAL A 259 2.79 -16.13 -1.42
N ARG A 260 3.98 -15.66 -1.81
CA ARG A 260 4.98 -15.15 -0.86
C ARG A 260 4.46 -13.99 -0.02
N MET A 261 3.74 -13.06 -0.63
CA MET A 261 3.17 -11.92 0.11
C MET A 261 2.00 -12.32 1.02
N ILE A 262 1.16 -13.29 0.62
CA ILE A 262 0.12 -13.88 1.49
C ILE A 262 0.76 -14.49 2.74
N ARG A 263 1.82 -15.29 2.55
CA ARG A 263 2.57 -15.90 3.67
C ARG A 263 3.22 -14.85 4.58
N LYS A 264 3.81 -13.81 4.01
CA LYS A 264 4.38 -12.68 4.78
C LYS A 264 3.31 -11.97 5.60
N TYR A 265 2.12 -11.75 5.03
CA TYR A 265 1.00 -11.18 5.76
C TYR A 265 0.60 -12.07 6.95
N ALA A 266 0.42 -13.37 6.73
CA ALA A 266 0.09 -14.32 7.80
C ALA A 266 1.18 -14.36 8.89
N HIS A 267 2.46 -14.32 8.50
CA HIS A 267 3.58 -14.32 9.44
C HIS A 267 3.69 -13.02 10.25
N ILE A 268 3.58 -11.85 9.62
CA ILE A 268 3.73 -10.54 10.29
C ILE A 268 2.57 -10.29 11.27
N PHE A 269 1.36 -10.73 10.93
CA PHE A 269 0.16 -10.41 11.70
C PHE A 269 -0.40 -11.58 12.53
N GLU A 270 0.20 -12.77 12.41
CA GLU A 270 -0.13 -13.97 13.19
C GLU A 270 -1.64 -14.29 13.21
N GLY A 271 -2.34 -14.01 12.11
CA GLY A 271 -3.79 -14.25 12.00
C GLY A 271 -4.68 -13.31 12.81
N ASN A 272 -4.19 -12.14 13.25
CA ASN A 272 -4.99 -11.14 13.95
C ASN A 272 -6.15 -10.62 13.07
N PRO A 273 -7.43 -10.88 13.45
CA PRO A 273 -8.59 -10.52 12.63
C PRO A 273 -8.87 -9.01 12.59
N ASN A 274 -8.25 -8.24 13.47
CA ASN A 274 -8.43 -6.79 13.52
C ASN A 274 -7.55 -6.04 12.50
N ILE A 275 -6.67 -6.76 11.79
CA ILE A 275 -5.81 -6.17 10.76
C ILE A 275 -6.61 -6.01 9.46
N ARG A 276 -6.40 -4.89 8.77
CA ARG A 276 -7.04 -4.60 7.47
C ARG A 276 -6.76 -5.72 6.48
N TYR A 277 -7.75 -6.07 5.68
CA TYR A 277 -7.68 -7.12 4.65
C TYR A 277 -7.58 -8.55 5.18
N TYR A 278 -7.80 -8.77 6.48
CA TYR A 278 -7.77 -10.10 7.06
C TYR A 278 -8.68 -11.08 6.30
N TYR A 279 -9.95 -10.73 6.06
CA TYR A 279 -10.89 -11.64 5.41
C TYR A 279 -10.57 -11.88 3.93
N GLU A 280 -10.14 -10.85 3.21
CA GLU A 280 -9.74 -10.94 1.81
C GLU A 280 -8.51 -11.83 1.65
N ILE A 281 -7.51 -11.67 2.52
CA ILE A 281 -6.28 -12.46 2.47
C ILE A 281 -6.52 -13.88 3.01
N ASP A 282 -7.28 -14.08 4.08
CA ASP A 282 -7.69 -15.39 4.58
C ASP A 282 -8.46 -16.18 3.51
N ARG A 283 -9.33 -15.52 2.73
CA ARG A 283 -10.00 -16.16 1.59
C ARG A 283 -9.00 -16.67 0.56
N LEU A 284 -7.99 -15.87 0.19
CA LEU A 284 -6.93 -16.29 -0.74
C LEU A 284 -6.07 -17.41 -0.15
N GLU A 285 -5.71 -17.31 1.12
CA GLU A 285 -4.93 -18.32 1.84
C GLU A 285 -5.67 -19.68 1.87
N ARG A 286 -6.98 -19.68 2.14
CA ARG A 286 -7.80 -20.90 2.06
C ARG A 286 -7.85 -21.49 0.66
N MET A 287 -7.93 -20.66 -0.38
CA MET A 287 -7.84 -21.13 -1.77
C MET A 287 -6.50 -21.84 -2.03
N LEU A 288 -5.40 -21.25 -1.56
CA LEU A 288 -4.07 -21.85 -1.64
C LEU A 288 -4.01 -23.20 -0.90
N TYR A 289 -4.47 -23.27 0.35
CA TYR A 289 -4.47 -24.53 1.13
C TYR A 289 -5.35 -25.61 0.52
N ASN A 290 -6.48 -25.25 -0.07
CA ASN A 290 -7.34 -26.19 -0.78
C ASN A 290 -6.60 -26.83 -1.96
N VAL A 291 -5.83 -26.05 -2.72
CA VAL A 291 -5.04 -26.55 -3.85
C VAL A 291 -3.87 -27.41 -3.38
N ILE A 292 -3.15 -26.98 -2.33
CA ILE A 292 -2.08 -27.77 -1.69
C ILE A 292 -2.60 -29.14 -1.24
N THR A 293 -3.79 -29.16 -0.64
CA THR A 293 -4.43 -30.39 -0.16
C THR A 293 -4.86 -31.28 -1.32
N LYS A 294 -5.53 -30.72 -2.35
CA LYS A 294 -5.97 -31.46 -3.53
C LYS A 294 -4.81 -32.10 -4.29
N LYS A 295 -3.65 -31.43 -4.33
CA LYS A 295 -2.45 -31.87 -5.05
C LYS A 295 -1.46 -32.64 -4.16
N ASP A 296 -1.80 -32.93 -2.90
CA ASP A 296 -0.95 -33.65 -1.94
C ASP A 296 0.46 -33.04 -1.76
N LEU A 297 0.54 -31.70 -1.84
CA LEU A 297 1.81 -30.95 -1.78
C LEU A 297 2.31 -30.71 -0.34
N TRP A 298 1.52 -31.08 0.67
CA TRP A 298 1.90 -30.99 2.08
C TRP A 298 3.23 -31.69 2.41
N LYS A 299 3.59 -32.72 1.62
CA LYS A 299 4.85 -33.46 1.75
C LYS A 299 6.10 -32.60 1.51
N PHE A 300 5.98 -31.52 0.73
CA PHE A 300 7.06 -30.57 0.49
C PHE A 300 7.15 -29.50 1.58
N ILE A 301 6.02 -29.15 2.20
CA ILE A 301 5.96 -28.15 3.28
C ILE A 301 6.51 -28.71 4.59
N LYS A 302 6.20 -29.98 4.92
CA LYS A 302 6.65 -30.63 6.17
C LYS A 302 8.16 -30.92 6.26
N LYS A 303 8.92 -30.69 5.19
CA LYS A 303 10.37 -30.92 5.12
C LYS A 303 11.21 -29.65 5.26
N ALA A 304 10.59 -28.48 5.38
CA ALA A 304 11.24 -27.19 5.56
C ALA A 304 11.20 -26.76 7.03
#